data_AF-A0AAI9R5E3-F1
#
_entry.id   AF-A0AAI9R5E3-F1
#
_cell.length_a   1.000
_cell.length_b   1.000
_cell.length_c   1.000
_cell.angle_alpha   90.00
_cell.angle_beta   90.00
_cell.angle_gamma   90.00
#
_symmetry.space_group_name_H-M   'P 1'
#
loop_
_entity.id
_entity.type
_entity.pdbx_description
1 polymer ?
#
loop_
_entity_poly.entity_id
_entity_poly.type
_entity_poly.pdbx_seq_one_letter_code
_entity_poly.pdbx_strand_id
1 'polypeptide(L)'
;MIIAFSLYRSSLGVGMLESATELGYGEVDGKLTLDRFGSESTKIARETADSYHRYHIDTEEVEDADPLPHRFLVEVGKVGLATLLATETLHYFRPWDPNFDVIFARPCTYGVFSGPVGGFAPKPELCVGCMRCAVQHPEFVKVLPNPDLLELGDSYTTHGHITAIDEEARKGMVPVRGQGYRGRFGGPGFDGMLTDMSEIVRPSRDGIHGRELIGTAVDIGSKPMHLTFDSDGRITGPTPQMFTIQVPFVFDLPPGDLGTEELARVVASTGAEIDTIACLDASLVLREGLDSPYVAPVMDAV
;
A
#
# COMPACT_ATOMS: atom_id res chain seq x y z
N MET A 1 -9.37 -23.96 8.13
CA MET A 1 -10.04 -23.06 7.19
C MET A 1 -10.00 -23.70 5.81
N ILE A 2 -11.14 -24.19 5.32
CA ILE A 2 -11.25 -24.70 3.96
C ILE A 2 -11.77 -23.53 3.13
N ILE A 3 -10.89 -22.89 2.35
CA ILE A 3 -11.33 -21.94 1.33
C ILE A 3 -11.86 -22.78 0.18
N ALA A 4 -13.19 -22.92 0.11
CA ALA A 4 -13.84 -23.63 -0.97
C ALA A 4 -14.05 -22.66 -2.14
N PHE A 5 -13.14 -22.67 -3.11
CA PHE A 5 -13.42 -22.07 -4.42
C PHE A 5 -14.46 -22.95 -5.13
N SER A 6 -15.73 -22.62 -4.96
CA SER A 6 -16.78 -23.23 -5.76
C SER A 6 -16.62 -22.74 -7.20
N LEU A 7 -16.26 -23.64 -8.10
CA LEU A 7 -16.50 -23.46 -9.53
C LEU A 7 -18.01 -23.56 -9.75
N TYR A 8 -18.76 -22.54 -9.31
CA TYR A 8 -20.16 -22.45 -9.62
C TYR A 8 -20.26 -22.18 -11.11
N ARG A 9 -20.55 -23.23 -11.89
CA ARG A 9 -21.11 -23.09 -13.23
C ARG A 9 -22.52 -22.49 -13.06
N SER A 10 -22.60 -21.18 -12.83
CA SER A 10 -23.85 -20.46 -12.99
C SER A 10 -24.22 -20.54 -14.47
N SER A 11 -25.33 -21.21 -14.75
CA SER A 11 -26.02 -21.21 -16.05
C SER A 11 -26.80 -19.90 -16.28
N LEU A 12 -26.46 -18.84 -15.53
CA LEU A 12 -26.94 -17.49 -15.71
C LEU A 12 -25.80 -16.75 -16.40
N GLY A 13 -26.05 -16.21 -17.59
CA GLY A 13 -25.06 -15.63 -18.51
C GLY A 13 -24.32 -14.40 -17.96
N VAL A 14 -23.53 -14.61 -16.92
CA VAL A 14 -22.54 -13.71 -16.34
C VAL A 14 -21.19 -14.30 -16.76
N GLY A 15 -20.40 -13.52 -17.51
CA GLY A 15 -19.10 -13.95 -17.98
C GLY A 15 -18.26 -14.50 -16.82
N MET A 16 -17.60 -15.63 -17.06
CA MET A 16 -16.50 -16.08 -16.22
C MET A 16 -15.49 -14.94 -16.08
N LEU A 17 -14.61 -15.02 -15.07
CA LEU A 17 -13.35 -14.26 -15.01
C LEU A 17 -12.46 -14.63 -16.21
N GLU A 18 -12.90 -14.26 -17.40
CA GLU A 18 -12.08 -14.10 -18.59
C GLU A 18 -11.40 -12.76 -18.37
N SER A 19 -10.11 -12.81 -18.06
CA SER A 19 -9.27 -11.63 -18.06
C SER A 19 -9.59 -10.80 -19.31
N ALA A 20 -9.71 -9.48 -19.17
CA ALA A 20 -9.91 -8.54 -20.29
C ALA A 20 -8.76 -8.56 -21.33
N THR A 21 -7.80 -9.49 -21.19
CA THR A 21 -6.77 -9.85 -22.17
C THR A 21 -7.08 -11.13 -22.96
N GLU A 22 -8.35 -11.52 -23.10
CA GLU A 22 -8.74 -12.37 -24.23
C GLU A 22 -8.58 -11.60 -25.55
N LEU A 23 -7.34 -11.53 -26.04
CA LEU A 23 -7.09 -11.42 -27.47
C LEU A 23 -7.69 -12.68 -28.08
N GLY A 24 -8.86 -12.56 -28.71
CA GLY A 24 -9.48 -13.65 -29.44
C GLY A 24 -8.47 -14.28 -30.38
N TYR A 25 -7.95 -15.44 -29.99
CA TYR A 25 -7.09 -16.24 -30.84
C TYR A 25 -7.98 -16.78 -31.95
N GLY A 26 -8.06 -16.08 -33.08
CA GLY A 26 -8.68 -16.60 -34.28
C GLY A 26 -8.06 -17.97 -34.61
N GLU A 27 -8.88 -18.93 -35.03
CA GLU A 27 -8.40 -20.24 -35.47
C GLU A 27 -7.31 -20.06 -36.53
N VAL A 28 -6.05 -20.28 -36.15
CA VAL A 28 -4.93 -20.26 -37.08
C VAL A 28 -4.89 -21.63 -37.75
N ASP A 29 -5.48 -21.72 -38.94
CA ASP A 29 -5.47 -22.94 -39.74
C ASP A 29 -4.06 -23.21 -40.30
N GLY A 30 -3.51 -24.39 -39.97
CA GLY A 30 -2.26 -24.93 -40.51
C GLY A 30 -1.02 -24.91 -39.58
N LYS A 31 -0.05 -25.78 -39.88
CA LYS A 31 1.23 -25.87 -39.16
C LYS A 31 2.01 -24.55 -39.32
N LEU A 32 2.21 -23.83 -38.21
CA LEU A 32 3.09 -22.66 -38.17
C LEU A 32 4.54 -23.09 -38.42
N THR A 33 5.15 -22.57 -39.49
CA THR A 33 6.60 -22.67 -39.70
C THR A 33 7.30 -21.75 -38.70
N LEU A 34 8.57 -22.03 -38.36
CA LEU A 34 9.33 -21.25 -37.37
C LEU A 34 9.38 -19.74 -37.71
N ASP A 35 9.48 -19.43 -39.01
CA ASP A 35 9.50 -18.06 -39.55
C ASP A 35 8.12 -17.37 -39.44
N ARG A 36 7.04 -18.12 -39.70
CA ARG A 36 5.66 -17.64 -39.51
C ARG A 36 5.34 -17.44 -38.03
N PHE A 37 5.82 -18.33 -37.15
CA PHE A 37 5.72 -18.15 -35.70
C PHE A 37 6.46 -16.89 -35.23
N GLY A 38 7.68 -16.64 -35.71
CA GLY A 38 8.44 -15.44 -35.36
C GLY A 38 7.78 -14.14 -35.81
N SER A 39 7.25 -14.11 -37.03
CA SER A 39 6.56 -12.93 -37.57
C SER A 39 5.20 -12.67 -36.90
N GLU A 40 4.37 -13.71 -36.71
CA GLU A 40 3.09 -13.59 -36.01
C GLU A 40 3.29 -13.23 -34.53
N SER A 41 4.25 -13.84 -33.83
CA SER A 41 4.56 -13.49 -32.43
C SER A 41 5.06 -12.05 -32.28
N THR A 42 5.88 -11.55 -33.22
CA THR A 42 6.33 -10.16 -33.22
C THR A 42 5.16 -9.20 -33.46
N LYS A 43 4.26 -9.55 -34.38
CA LYS A 43 3.04 -8.77 -34.66
C LYS A 43 2.12 -8.71 -33.45
N ILE A 44 1.83 -9.87 -32.84
CA ILE A 44 1.02 -9.97 -31.62
C ILE A 44 1.67 -9.17 -30.49
N ALA A 45 2.97 -9.32 -30.25
CA ALA A 45 3.68 -8.58 -29.20
C ALA A 45 3.61 -7.06 -29.41
N ARG A 46 3.66 -6.60 -30.67
CA ARG A 46 3.51 -5.19 -31.01
C ARG A 46 2.09 -4.70 -30.82
N GLU A 47 1.09 -5.45 -31.28
CA GLU A 47 -0.33 -5.14 -31.06
C GLU A 47 -0.65 -5.09 -29.57
N THR A 48 -0.15 -6.05 -28.79
CA THR A 48 -0.27 -6.06 -27.33
C THR A 48 0.40 -4.84 -26.71
N ALA A 49 1.61 -4.47 -27.14
CA ALA A 49 2.29 -3.28 -26.64
C ALA A 49 1.54 -1.98 -26.97
N ASP A 50 0.99 -1.88 -28.19
CA ASP A 50 0.23 -0.72 -28.65
C ASP A 50 -1.15 -0.62 -27.97
N SER A 51 -1.74 -1.74 -27.51
CA SER A 51 -3.02 -1.79 -26.81
C SER A 51 -2.91 -1.91 -25.28
N TYR A 52 -1.71 -2.05 -24.73
CA TYR A 52 -1.52 -2.33 -23.30
C TYR A 52 -1.81 -1.09 -22.46
N HIS A 53 -2.90 -1.15 -21.70
CA HIS A 53 -3.12 -0.22 -20.61
C HIS A 53 -2.40 -0.75 -19.37
N ARG A 54 -1.47 0.05 -18.82
CA ARG A 54 -0.79 -0.33 -17.59
C ARG A 54 -1.84 -0.42 -16.48
N TYR A 55 -1.93 -1.58 -15.84
CA TYR A 55 -2.76 -1.74 -14.65
C TYR A 55 -2.34 -0.70 -13.61
N HIS A 56 -3.31 0.07 -13.14
CA HIS A 56 -3.11 1.18 -12.23
C HIS A 56 -4.18 1.11 -11.15
N ILE A 57 -3.75 1.30 -9.91
CA ILE A 57 -4.65 1.49 -8.77
C ILE A 57 -4.60 2.98 -8.49
N ASP A 58 -5.75 3.63 -8.59
CA ASP A 58 -5.85 5.05 -8.26
C ASP A 58 -5.63 5.22 -6.76
N THR A 59 -4.72 6.12 -6.39
CA THR A 59 -4.43 6.43 -4.98
C THR A 59 -4.69 7.89 -4.72
N GLU A 60 -5.76 8.18 -3.99
CA GLU A 60 -6.07 9.51 -3.49
C GLU A 60 -5.74 9.58 -1.99
N GLU A 61 -5.10 10.67 -1.57
CA GLU A 61 -4.86 10.89 -0.14
C GLU A 61 -6.19 11.21 0.56
N VAL A 62 -6.55 10.38 1.53
CA VAL A 62 -7.76 10.53 2.33
C VAL A 62 -7.44 11.08 3.72
N GLU A 63 -8.42 11.73 4.35
CA GLU A 63 -8.27 12.14 5.75
C GLU A 63 -8.55 10.95 6.68
N ASP A 64 -7.82 10.90 7.80
CA ASP A 64 -8.01 9.85 8.80
C ASP A 64 -9.35 10.05 9.51
N ALA A 65 -10.21 9.03 9.46
CA ALA A 65 -11.48 9.04 10.19
C ALA A 65 -11.26 9.04 11.71
N ASP A 66 -10.22 8.35 12.18
CA ASP A 66 -9.74 8.37 13.56
C ASP A 66 -8.21 8.50 13.57
N PRO A 67 -7.67 9.71 13.80
CA PRO A 67 -6.24 9.96 13.66
C PRO A 67 -5.44 9.30 14.78
N LEU A 68 -4.34 8.65 14.41
CA LEU A 68 -3.42 8.07 15.38
C LEU A 68 -2.82 9.15 16.32
N PRO A 69 -2.48 8.79 17.57
CA PRO A 69 -1.74 9.68 18.46
C PRO A 69 -0.45 10.13 17.80
N HIS A 70 -0.18 11.43 17.81
CA HIS A 70 1.02 12.00 17.21
C HIS A 70 2.29 11.44 17.85
N ARG A 71 3.37 11.34 17.07
CA ARG A 71 4.61 10.66 17.49
C ARG A 71 5.33 11.31 18.68
N PHE A 72 5.29 12.64 18.75
CA PHE A 72 6.04 13.39 19.75
C PHE A 72 5.20 14.47 20.40
N LEU A 73 5.18 14.48 21.73
CA LEU A 73 4.68 15.59 22.52
C LEU A 73 5.72 16.72 22.49
N VAL A 74 5.25 17.95 22.29
CA VAL A 74 6.10 19.14 22.33
C VAL A 74 5.66 20.00 23.49
N GLU A 75 6.49 20.12 24.50
CA GLU A 75 6.23 20.95 25.67
C GLU A 75 7.04 22.24 25.60
N VAL A 76 6.37 23.35 25.91
CA VAL A 76 7.00 24.67 25.96
C VAL A 76 6.79 25.33 27.32
N GLY A 77 7.89 25.62 28.01
CA GLY A 77 7.89 26.40 29.24
C GLY A 77 7.53 27.85 28.98
N LYS A 78 6.31 28.26 29.34
CA LYS A 78 5.77 29.61 29.07
C LYS A 78 6.67 30.73 29.63
N VAL A 79 7.25 30.55 30.82
CA VAL A 79 8.13 31.55 31.44
C VAL A 79 9.44 31.70 30.66
N GLY A 80 10.05 30.59 30.24
CA GLY A 80 11.29 30.60 29.47
C GLY A 80 11.10 31.24 28.10
N LEU A 81 10.02 30.88 27.39
CA LEU A 81 9.69 31.50 26.11
C LEU A 81 9.39 33.00 26.24
N ALA A 82 8.65 33.42 27.28
CA ALA A 82 8.38 34.84 27.52
C ALA A 82 9.66 35.62 27.84
N THR A 83 10.60 35.01 28.58
CA THR A 83 11.91 35.60 28.88
C THR A 83 12.75 35.77 27.62
N LEU A 84 12.76 34.76 26.74
CA LEU A 84 13.41 34.84 25.44
C LEU A 84 12.80 35.96 24.59
N LEU A 85 11.47 36.00 24.46
CA LEU A 85 10.76 37.04 23.71
C LEU A 85 11.05 38.45 24.23
N ALA A 86 11.06 38.65 25.54
CA ALA A 86 11.40 39.95 26.13
C ALA A 86 12.85 40.36 25.80
N THR A 87 13.77 39.39 25.83
CA THR A 87 15.18 39.60 25.50
C THR A 87 15.36 39.92 24.02
N GLU A 88 14.76 39.15 23.12
CA GLU A 88 14.76 39.39 21.68
C GLU A 88 14.11 40.72 21.33
N THR A 89 13.00 41.07 21.98
CA THR A 89 12.34 42.37 21.80
C THR A 89 13.28 43.50 22.21
N LEU A 90 13.94 43.42 23.38
CA LEU A 90 14.88 44.46 23.81
C LEU A 90 16.06 44.63 22.82
N HIS A 91 16.52 43.55 22.21
CA HIS A 91 17.67 43.57 21.29
C HIS A 91 17.32 43.99 19.86
N TYR A 92 16.19 43.53 19.33
CA TYR A 92 15.84 43.65 17.91
C TYR A 92 14.71 44.64 17.63
N PHE A 93 13.92 45.02 18.63
CA PHE A 93 12.86 46.00 18.44
C PHE A 93 13.43 47.42 18.41
N ARG A 94 13.19 48.13 17.29
CA ARG A 94 13.39 49.59 17.21
C ARG A 94 12.06 50.24 16.84
N PRO A 95 11.74 51.44 17.37
CA PRO A 95 10.47 52.12 17.06
C PRO A 95 10.18 52.36 15.57
N TRP A 96 11.24 52.41 14.75
CA TRP A 96 11.18 52.68 13.31
C TRP A 96 11.39 51.42 12.45
N ASP A 97 11.80 50.30 13.06
CA ASP A 97 12.04 49.02 12.41
C ASP A 97 11.98 47.89 13.47
N PRO A 98 10.78 47.32 13.70
CA PRO A 98 10.54 46.44 14.84
C PRO A 98 11.08 45.01 14.67
N ASN A 99 11.53 44.61 13.47
CA ASN A 99 12.11 43.28 13.18
C ASN A 99 11.31 42.09 13.76
N PHE A 100 9.98 42.13 13.65
CA PHE A 100 9.10 41.08 14.21
C PHE A 100 9.37 39.69 13.64
N ASP A 101 9.80 39.60 12.38
CA ASP A 101 10.17 38.32 11.76
C ASP A 101 11.31 37.62 12.48
N VAL A 102 12.24 38.38 13.08
CA VAL A 102 13.35 37.83 13.87
C VAL A 102 12.89 37.49 15.28
N ILE A 103 12.10 38.37 15.91
CA ILE A 103 11.61 38.17 17.30
C ILE A 103 10.66 36.96 17.38
N PHE A 104 9.86 36.72 16.35
CA PHE A 104 8.94 35.58 16.29
C PHE A 104 9.47 34.42 15.44
N ALA A 105 10.72 34.50 14.95
CA ALA A 105 11.35 33.35 14.30
C ALA A 105 11.49 32.22 15.31
N ARG A 106 10.84 31.08 15.02
CA ARG A 106 11.00 29.85 15.79
C ARG A 106 11.56 28.76 14.89
N PRO A 107 12.52 27.95 15.38
CA PRO A 107 13.43 27.17 14.52
C PRO A 107 12.83 25.88 13.93
N CYS A 108 11.51 25.77 13.84
CA CYS A 108 10.86 24.59 13.30
C CYS A 108 10.54 24.78 11.82
N THR A 109 11.29 24.10 10.96
CA THR A 109 11.02 24.00 9.51
C THR A 109 9.68 23.34 9.21
N TYR A 110 9.17 22.52 10.13
CA TYR A 110 7.90 21.80 10.01
C TYR A 110 6.72 22.60 10.58
N GLY A 111 6.92 23.82 11.08
CA GLY A 111 5.82 24.66 11.54
C GLY A 111 5.21 24.28 12.89
N VAL A 112 5.87 23.46 13.71
CA VAL A 112 5.39 23.09 15.07
C VAL A 112 5.07 24.32 15.93
N PHE A 113 5.81 25.41 15.79
CA PHE A 113 5.60 26.65 16.55
C PHE A 113 4.85 27.73 15.75
N SER A 114 4.22 27.36 14.63
CA SER A 114 3.46 28.27 13.78
C SER A 114 2.14 28.69 14.42
N GLY A 115 1.69 29.92 14.15
CA GLY A 115 0.39 30.44 14.57
C GLY A 115 0.44 31.82 15.21
N PRO A 116 -0.73 32.43 15.51
CA PRO A 116 -0.83 33.79 16.05
C PRO A 116 -0.30 33.94 17.49
N VAL A 117 -0.31 32.85 18.27
CA VAL A 117 0.32 32.73 19.59
C VAL A 117 1.65 31.96 19.52
N GLY A 118 2.29 32.01 18.35
CA GLY A 118 3.37 31.14 17.90
C GLY A 118 4.49 30.94 18.93
N GLY A 119 4.72 29.67 19.27
CA GLY A 119 5.64 29.23 20.31
C GLY A 119 4.98 28.79 21.62
N PHE A 120 3.91 29.46 22.07
CA PHE A 120 3.28 29.14 23.37
C PHE A 120 2.30 27.97 23.33
N ALA A 121 1.76 27.67 22.15
CA ALA A 121 0.91 26.52 21.89
C ALA A 121 1.50 25.78 20.68
N PRO A 122 2.46 24.87 20.90
CA PRO A 122 3.01 24.07 19.81
C PRO A 122 1.95 23.14 19.22
N LYS A 123 2.15 22.75 17.96
CA LYS A 123 1.37 21.79 17.17
C LYS A 123 2.12 20.45 17.09
N PRO A 124 1.90 19.52 18.04
CA PRO A 124 2.65 18.26 18.11
C PRO A 124 2.48 17.38 16.87
N GLU A 125 1.36 17.48 16.17
CA GLU A 125 1.03 16.76 14.95
C GLU A 125 2.01 17.04 13.80
N LEU A 126 2.69 18.20 13.82
CA LEU A 126 3.71 18.57 12.83
C LEU A 126 5.13 18.16 13.23
N CYS A 127 5.32 17.56 14.41
CA CYS A 127 6.65 17.27 14.94
C CYS A 127 7.20 15.94 14.37
N VAL A 128 8.30 16.03 13.63
CA VAL A 128 9.01 14.84 13.10
C VAL A 128 10.15 14.34 14.00
N GLY A 129 10.39 14.97 15.15
CA GLY A 129 11.44 14.56 16.08
C GLY A 129 12.88 14.86 15.63
N CYS A 130 13.09 15.91 14.82
CA CYS A 130 14.44 16.30 14.40
C CYS A 130 15.32 16.89 15.53
N MET A 131 14.73 17.12 16.71
CA MET A 131 15.36 17.66 17.94
C MET A 131 16.01 19.04 17.83
N ARG A 132 15.99 19.70 16.66
CA ARG A 132 16.60 21.03 16.47
C ARG A 132 16.10 22.08 17.48
N CYS A 133 14.79 22.12 17.73
CA CYS A 133 14.21 23.09 18.66
C CYS A 133 14.61 22.84 20.12
N ALA A 134 14.64 21.57 20.55
CA ALA A 134 15.09 21.18 21.89
C ALA A 134 16.59 21.43 22.11
N VAL A 135 17.41 21.27 21.06
CA VAL A 135 18.86 21.57 21.13
C VAL A 135 19.12 23.08 21.16
N GLN A 136 18.35 23.87 20.41
CA GLN A 136 18.52 25.32 20.34
C GLN A 136 17.99 26.05 21.58
N HIS A 137 16.91 25.54 22.17
CA HIS A 137 16.25 26.13 23.34
C HIS A 137 16.03 25.07 24.45
N PRO A 138 17.09 24.45 24.97
CA PRO A 138 16.99 23.36 25.95
C PRO A 138 16.35 23.78 27.27
N GLU A 139 16.38 25.07 27.59
CA GLU A 139 15.84 25.64 28.82
C GLU A 139 14.31 25.67 28.87
N PHE A 140 13.62 25.65 27.72
CA PHE A 140 12.15 25.73 27.69
C PHE A 140 11.45 24.86 26.64
N VAL A 141 12.16 24.20 25.72
CA VAL A 141 11.55 23.26 24.75
C VAL A 141 11.91 21.84 25.10
N LYS A 142 10.90 20.97 25.24
CA LYS A 142 11.09 19.52 25.34
C LYS A 142 10.30 18.83 24.24
N VAL A 143 10.93 17.83 23.65
CA VAL A 143 10.29 16.90 22.70
C VAL A 143 10.34 15.53 23.35
N LEU A 144 9.17 14.99 23.66
CA LEU A 144 9.00 13.73 24.37
C LEU A 144 8.27 12.73 23.47
N PRO A 145 8.57 11.42 23.55
CA PRO A 145 7.75 10.42 22.89
C PRO A 145 6.34 10.44 23.47
N ASN A 146 5.33 10.23 22.62
CA ASN A 146 3.94 10.15 23.08
C ASN A 146 3.67 8.76 23.70
N PRO A 147 3.33 8.66 25.00
CA PRO A 147 3.04 7.37 25.63
C PRO A 147 1.83 6.67 24.98
N ASP A 148 0.80 7.42 24.59
CA ASP A 148 -0.41 6.86 23.99
C ASP A 148 -0.11 6.13 22.68
N LEU A 149 0.83 6.67 21.88
CA LEU A 149 1.30 5.99 20.67
C LEU A 149 2.10 4.73 21.02
N LEU A 150 2.97 4.80 22.03
CA LEU A 150 3.82 3.67 22.43
C LEU A 150 3.03 2.49 22.98
N GLU A 151 1.84 2.76 23.55
CA GLU A 151 0.91 1.76 24.05
C GLU A 151 0.11 1.07 22.93
N LEU A 152 0.13 1.59 21.69
CA LEU A 152 -0.52 0.92 20.56
C LEU A 152 0.19 -0.37 20.14
N GLY A 153 -0.63 -1.37 19.81
CA GLY A 153 -0.20 -2.68 19.35
C GLY A 153 -0.50 -3.78 20.36
N ASP A 154 0.05 -4.95 20.08
CA ASP A 154 -0.14 -6.16 20.87
C ASP A 154 1.09 -7.07 20.75
N SER A 155 0.93 -8.39 20.97
CA SER A 155 2.03 -9.34 20.81
C SER A 155 2.53 -9.51 19.38
N TYR A 156 1.76 -9.09 18.38
CA TYR A 156 2.03 -9.29 16.95
C TYR A 156 2.35 -7.96 16.24
N THR A 157 1.60 -6.90 16.55
CA THR A 157 1.75 -5.57 15.97
C THR A 157 2.41 -4.61 16.95
N THR A 158 3.29 -3.75 16.44
CA THR A 158 3.84 -2.63 17.22
C THR A 158 3.22 -1.33 16.74
N HIS A 159 3.29 -0.27 17.54
CA HIS A 159 2.94 1.09 17.10
C HIS A 159 3.62 1.48 15.78
N GLY A 160 4.85 1.00 15.54
CA GLY A 160 5.56 1.21 14.28
C GLY A 160 4.91 0.52 13.08
N HIS A 161 4.41 -0.72 13.26
CA HIS A 161 3.64 -1.43 12.23
C HIS A 161 2.34 -0.69 11.94
N ILE A 162 1.59 -0.31 12.98
CA ILE A 162 0.31 0.40 12.85
C ILE A 162 0.50 1.73 12.12
N THR A 163 1.49 2.53 12.53
CA THR A 163 1.78 3.83 11.88
C THR A 163 2.17 3.66 10.41
N ALA A 164 2.89 2.58 10.07
CA ALA A 164 3.27 2.31 8.68
C ALA A 164 2.06 1.92 7.83
N ILE A 165 1.22 1.00 8.33
CA ILE A 165 0.00 0.54 7.66
C ILE A 165 -0.98 1.70 7.47
N ASP A 166 -1.15 2.55 8.49
CA ASP A 166 -1.98 3.75 8.43
C ASP A 166 -1.49 4.74 7.35
N GLU A 167 -0.17 5.00 7.31
CA GLU A 167 0.40 5.88 6.29
C GLU A 167 0.29 5.30 4.87
N GLU A 168 0.45 3.98 4.72
CA GLU A 168 0.26 3.25 3.46
C GLU A 168 -1.19 3.30 3.00
N ALA A 169 -2.15 3.06 3.90
CA ALA A 169 -3.57 3.11 3.61
C ALA A 169 -4.02 4.53 3.25
N ARG A 170 -3.52 5.55 3.98
CA ARG A 170 -3.88 6.94 3.74
C ARG A 170 -3.38 7.47 2.39
N LYS A 171 -2.14 7.12 2.00
CA LYS A 171 -1.46 7.71 0.83
C LYS A 171 -1.40 6.79 -0.39
N GLY A 172 -1.65 5.50 -0.23
CA GLY A 172 -1.41 4.49 -1.26
C GLY A 172 0.07 4.32 -1.64
N MET A 173 0.99 4.64 -0.72
CA MET A 173 2.43 4.62 -0.99
C MET A 173 3.24 4.09 0.19
N VAL A 174 4.36 3.42 -0.11
CA VAL A 174 5.30 2.94 0.90
C VAL A 174 5.93 4.12 1.66
N PRO A 175 5.97 4.12 3.01
CA PRO A 175 6.49 5.23 3.79
C PRO A 175 7.99 5.43 3.56
N VAL A 176 8.37 6.64 3.15
CA VAL A 176 9.78 7.01 2.99
C VAL A 176 10.32 7.57 4.30
N ARG A 177 11.36 6.91 4.85
CA ARG A 177 12.02 7.32 6.10
C ARG A 177 13.50 7.65 5.81
N GLY A 178 14.05 8.60 6.57
CA GLY A 178 15.48 8.90 6.56
C GLY A 178 16.22 8.21 7.70
N GLN A 179 17.56 8.21 7.64
CA GLN A 179 18.50 7.47 8.51
C GLN A 179 18.60 5.98 8.20
N GLY A 180 19.75 5.39 8.52
CA GLY A 180 19.95 3.94 8.39
C GLY A 180 19.16 3.16 9.44
N TYR A 181 18.90 1.89 9.14
CA TYR A 181 18.25 0.96 10.07
C TYR A 181 19.15 0.70 11.29
N ARG A 182 18.61 0.94 12.50
CA ARG A 182 19.33 0.80 13.79
C ARG A 182 18.88 -0.42 14.60
N GLY A 183 17.97 -1.22 14.03
CA GLY A 183 17.42 -2.40 14.69
C GLY A 183 18.37 -3.60 14.68
N ARG A 184 17.84 -4.76 15.01
CA ARG A 184 18.58 -6.03 15.00
C ARG A 184 18.87 -6.44 13.57
N PHE A 185 20.04 -7.04 13.33
CA PHE A 185 20.44 -7.51 11.99
C PHE A 185 19.42 -8.44 11.32
N GLY A 186 18.68 -9.22 12.11
CA GLY A 186 17.55 -10.01 11.64
C GLY A 186 16.60 -10.36 12.79
N GLY A 187 15.49 -11.00 12.43
CA GLY A 187 14.43 -11.40 13.34
C GLY A 187 13.71 -12.68 12.90
N PRO A 188 12.60 -13.03 13.56
CA PRO A 188 11.76 -14.16 13.17
C PRO A 188 10.99 -13.88 11.86
N GLY A 189 10.57 -14.94 11.17
CA GLY A 189 9.73 -14.81 9.99
C GLY A 189 10.40 -14.06 8.84
N PHE A 190 9.74 -13.02 8.33
CA PHE A 190 10.24 -12.19 7.22
C PHE A 190 11.47 -11.37 7.60
N ASP A 191 11.64 -10.99 8.87
CA ASP A 191 12.83 -10.26 9.34
C ASP A 191 14.12 -11.12 9.27
N GLY A 192 13.99 -12.42 9.03
CA GLY A 192 15.11 -13.34 8.80
C GLY A 192 15.48 -13.48 7.32
N MET A 193 14.73 -12.83 6.41
CA MET A 193 14.92 -12.92 4.96
C MET A 193 15.51 -11.60 4.44
N LEU A 194 16.61 -11.69 3.70
CA LEU A 194 17.20 -10.55 3.00
C LEU A 194 16.85 -10.63 1.52
N THR A 195 16.32 -9.55 0.97
CA THR A 195 16.04 -9.46 -0.46
C THR A 195 17.35 -9.32 -1.22
N ASP A 196 17.56 -10.20 -2.21
CA ASP A 196 18.71 -10.10 -3.10
C ASP A 196 18.60 -8.88 -4.02
N MET A 197 19.74 -8.35 -4.44
CA MET A 197 19.84 -7.23 -5.38
C MET A 197 20.95 -7.49 -6.38
N SER A 198 20.66 -7.26 -7.65
CA SER A 198 21.69 -7.30 -8.69
C SER A 198 22.48 -5.99 -8.68
N GLU A 199 23.80 -6.06 -8.54
CA GLU A 199 24.67 -4.88 -8.61
C GLU A 199 25.31 -4.74 -10.01
N ILE A 200 26.07 -5.75 -10.44
CA ILE A 200 26.90 -5.67 -11.66
C ILE A 200 26.35 -6.53 -12.80
N VAL A 201 25.97 -7.78 -12.50
CA VAL A 201 25.76 -8.82 -13.54
C VAL A 201 24.49 -8.58 -14.36
N ARG A 202 23.47 -7.97 -13.76
CA ARG A 202 22.22 -7.60 -14.42
C ARG A 202 21.78 -6.23 -13.91
N PRO A 203 21.38 -5.30 -14.79
CA PRO A 203 20.87 -4.00 -14.35
C PRO A 203 19.55 -4.19 -13.59
N SER A 204 19.38 -3.44 -12.50
CA SER A 204 18.11 -3.35 -11.80
C SER A 204 17.08 -2.65 -12.67
N ARG A 205 15.86 -3.16 -12.60
CA ARG A 205 14.75 -2.68 -13.41
C ARG A 205 14.07 -1.46 -12.79
N ASP A 206 13.59 -0.54 -13.62
CA ASP A 206 12.86 0.66 -13.19
C ASP A 206 11.35 0.40 -13.18
N GLY A 207 10.81 0.10 -12.00
CA GLY A 207 9.37 -0.13 -11.82
C GLY A 207 8.51 1.14 -11.82
N ILE A 208 9.10 2.34 -11.73
CA ILE A 208 8.33 3.59 -11.57
C ILE A 208 8.05 4.22 -12.94
N HIS A 209 9.10 4.53 -13.70
CA HIS A 209 8.99 5.32 -14.92
C HIS A 209 8.55 4.52 -16.15
N GLY A 210 8.10 3.28 -15.97
CA GLY A 210 7.50 2.45 -17.02
C GLY A 210 8.46 2.14 -18.18
N ARG A 211 9.77 2.27 -17.96
CA ARG A 211 10.79 1.94 -18.97
C ARG A 211 10.82 0.44 -19.28
N GLU A 212 10.28 -0.37 -18.37
CA GLU A 212 10.22 -1.82 -18.48
C GLU A 212 8.84 -2.33 -18.01
N LEU A 213 8.39 -3.42 -18.63
CA LEU A 213 7.10 -4.03 -18.36
C LEU A 213 7.26 -5.06 -17.23
N ILE A 214 6.54 -4.85 -16.11
CA ILE A 214 6.49 -5.76 -14.97
C ILE A 214 5.03 -6.15 -14.78
N GLY A 215 4.72 -7.43 -14.98
CA GLY A 215 3.39 -7.99 -14.71
C GLY A 215 3.33 -8.52 -13.29
N THR A 216 2.27 -8.15 -12.57
CA THR A 216 1.95 -8.63 -11.21
C THR A 216 0.86 -9.68 -11.19
N ALA A 217 0.29 -9.99 -12.37
CA ALA A 217 -0.79 -10.94 -12.50
C ALA A 217 -0.39 -12.35 -12.06
N VAL A 218 -1.31 -13.04 -11.39
CA VAL A 218 -1.10 -14.38 -10.83
C VAL A 218 -2.22 -15.30 -11.30
N ASP A 219 -1.84 -16.45 -11.84
CA ASP A 219 -2.79 -17.52 -12.15
C ASP A 219 -2.99 -18.43 -10.94
N ILE A 220 -4.25 -18.63 -10.55
CA ILE A 220 -4.66 -19.50 -9.45
C ILE A 220 -5.39 -20.71 -10.03
N GLY A 221 -4.83 -21.90 -9.82
CA GLY A 221 -5.43 -23.15 -10.26
C GLY A 221 -4.42 -24.24 -10.60
N SER A 222 -4.87 -25.23 -11.37
CA SER A 222 -4.04 -26.36 -11.77
C SER A 222 -3.42 -26.14 -13.15
N LYS A 223 -2.12 -26.45 -13.27
CA LYS A 223 -1.38 -26.44 -14.54
C LYS A 223 -0.77 -27.83 -14.78
N PRO A 224 -0.97 -28.44 -15.95
CA PRO A 224 -0.25 -29.67 -16.31
C PRO A 224 1.25 -29.38 -16.43
N MET A 225 2.10 -30.35 -16.09
CA MET A 225 3.57 -30.21 -16.17
C MET A 225 4.07 -29.96 -17.60
N HIS A 226 3.34 -30.44 -18.59
CA HIS A 226 3.61 -30.24 -20.01
C HIS A 226 2.30 -30.34 -20.80
N LEU A 227 2.25 -29.68 -21.95
CA LEU A 227 1.18 -29.83 -22.93
C LEU A 227 1.57 -30.93 -23.92
N THR A 228 0.59 -31.74 -24.34
CA THR A 228 0.76 -32.72 -25.41
C THR A 228 -0.06 -32.28 -26.60
N PHE A 229 0.44 -32.49 -27.82
CA PHE A 229 -0.21 -32.06 -29.05
C PHE A 229 -0.36 -33.24 -30.01
N ASP A 230 -1.48 -33.29 -30.74
CA ASP A 230 -1.68 -34.26 -31.81
C ASP A 230 -0.96 -33.85 -33.12
N SER A 231 -1.12 -34.66 -34.17
CA SER A 231 -0.53 -34.41 -35.50
C SER A 231 -0.99 -33.11 -36.16
N ASP A 232 -2.15 -32.61 -35.74
CA ASP A 232 -2.79 -31.39 -36.22
C ASP A 232 -2.44 -30.18 -35.35
N GLY A 233 -1.66 -30.37 -34.27
CA GLY A 233 -1.24 -29.31 -33.36
C GLY A 233 -2.28 -28.94 -32.31
N ARG A 234 -3.31 -29.77 -32.10
CA ARG A 234 -4.32 -29.55 -31.06
C ARG A 234 -3.85 -30.13 -29.73
N ILE A 235 -4.18 -29.46 -28.64
CA ILE A 235 -3.85 -29.95 -27.29
C ILE A 235 -4.62 -31.26 -27.05
N THR A 236 -3.87 -32.27 -26.61
CA THR A 236 -4.39 -33.56 -26.17
C THR A 236 -4.04 -33.74 -24.70
N GLY A 237 -5.00 -34.20 -23.89
CA GLY A 237 -4.82 -34.38 -22.45
C GLY A 237 -5.32 -33.17 -21.63
N PRO A 238 -4.94 -33.12 -20.33
CA PRO A 238 -5.45 -32.10 -19.41
C PRO A 238 -4.95 -30.70 -19.79
N THR A 239 -5.86 -29.74 -19.82
CA THR A 239 -5.56 -28.31 -19.99
C THR A 239 -5.44 -27.62 -18.63
N PRO A 240 -4.75 -26.48 -18.55
CA PRO A 240 -4.79 -25.64 -17.35
C PRO A 240 -6.24 -25.33 -16.95
N GLN A 241 -6.54 -25.45 -15.66
CA GLN A 241 -7.81 -25.02 -15.06
C GLN A 241 -7.47 -23.97 -14.00
N MET A 242 -7.53 -22.72 -14.39
CA MET A 242 -7.10 -21.58 -13.58
C MET A 242 -7.91 -20.33 -13.93
N PHE A 243 -7.92 -19.39 -13.01
CA PHE A 243 -8.32 -18.00 -13.25
C PHE A 243 -7.14 -17.09 -12.89
N THR A 244 -7.19 -15.83 -13.30
CA THR A 244 -6.11 -14.87 -13.10
C THR A 244 -6.60 -13.70 -12.25
N ILE A 245 -5.76 -13.21 -11.35
CA ILE A 245 -5.93 -11.94 -10.61
C ILE A 245 -4.79 -10.98 -10.97
N GLN A 246 -5.00 -9.66 -10.91
CA GLN A 246 -3.99 -8.68 -11.36
C GLN A 246 -2.89 -8.42 -10.33
N VAL A 247 -3.18 -8.70 -9.06
CA VAL A 247 -2.27 -8.44 -7.93
C VAL A 247 -2.00 -9.71 -7.13
N PRO A 248 -0.79 -9.88 -6.58
CA PRO A 248 -0.39 -11.12 -5.91
C PRO A 248 -0.83 -11.18 -4.44
N PHE A 249 -2.00 -10.62 -4.11
CA PHE A 249 -2.57 -10.64 -2.76
C PHE A 249 -4.09 -10.71 -2.85
N VAL A 250 -4.72 -11.25 -1.81
CA VAL A 250 -6.17 -11.33 -1.65
C VAL A 250 -6.56 -10.67 -0.33
N PHE A 251 -7.80 -10.19 -0.21
CA PHE A 251 -8.32 -9.74 1.08
C PHE A 251 -8.77 -10.97 1.87
N ASP A 252 -8.11 -11.25 3.00
CA ASP A 252 -8.48 -12.37 3.87
C ASP A 252 -9.49 -11.94 4.94
N LEU A 253 -10.15 -12.92 5.57
CA LEU A 253 -10.96 -12.68 6.76
C LEU A 253 -10.05 -12.33 7.94
N PRO A 254 -10.13 -11.11 8.49
CA PRO A 254 -9.36 -10.78 9.66
C PRO A 254 -9.89 -11.53 10.90
N PRO A 255 -9.04 -11.71 11.92
CA PRO A 255 -9.44 -12.38 13.14
C PRO A 255 -10.52 -11.58 13.88
N GLY A 256 -11.64 -12.22 14.17
CA GLY A 256 -12.77 -11.63 14.90
C GLY A 256 -13.91 -11.16 14.00
N ASP A 257 -14.88 -10.49 14.60
CA ASP A 257 -15.98 -9.86 13.88
C ASP A 257 -15.60 -8.39 13.62
N LEU A 258 -15.39 -8.04 12.35
CA LEU A 258 -15.16 -6.64 11.97
C LEU A 258 -16.42 -5.77 12.08
N GLY A 259 -17.57 -6.38 12.40
CA GLY A 259 -18.73 -5.70 12.95
C GLY A 259 -19.46 -4.75 12.01
N THR A 260 -19.11 -4.67 10.73
CA THR A 260 -19.77 -3.76 9.78
C THR A 260 -20.02 -4.40 8.42
N GLU A 261 -21.30 -4.49 8.06
CA GLU A 261 -21.77 -4.85 6.71
C GLU A 261 -21.19 -3.89 5.65
N GLU A 262 -20.95 -2.63 6.04
CA GLU A 262 -20.30 -1.63 5.21
C GLU A 262 -18.87 -2.01 4.84
N LEU A 263 -18.05 -2.49 5.77
CA LEU A 263 -16.69 -2.91 5.47
C LEU A 263 -16.67 -4.10 4.51
N ALA A 264 -17.59 -5.05 4.66
CA ALA A 264 -17.71 -6.16 3.72
C ALA A 264 -18.08 -5.70 2.31
N ARG A 265 -18.95 -4.69 2.19
CA ARG A 265 -19.28 -4.06 0.90
C ARG A 265 -18.06 -3.36 0.29
N VAL A 266 -17.30 -2.61 1.09
CA VAL A 266 -16.06 -1.93 0.66
C VAL A 266 -15.04 -2.96 0.16
N VAL A 267 -14.75 -3.99 0.96
CA VAL A 267 -13.77 -5.03 0.59
C VAL A 267 -14.20 -5.78 -0.67
N ALA A 268 -15.49 -6.11 -0.81
CA ALA A 268 -16.01 -6.74 -2.02
C ALA A 268 -15.87 -5.83 -3.26
N SER A 269 -16.23 -4.53 -3.14
CA SER A 269 -16.08 -3.59 -4.25
C SER A 269 -14.62 -3.34 -4.62
N THR A 270 -13.74 -3.23 -3.63
CA THR A 270 -12.30 -3.05 -3.86
C THR A 270 -11.72 -4.28 -4.55
N GLY A 271 -12.10 -5.49 -4.11
CA GLY A 271 -11.70 -6.73 -4.77
C GLY A 271 -12.04 -6.73 -6.27
N ALA A 272 -13.26 -6.32 -6.61
CA ALA A 272 -13.69 -6.20 -8.01
C ALA A 272 -12.93 -5.10 -8.78
N GLU A 273 -12.70 -3.95 -8.16
CA GLU A 273 -12.02 -2.80 -8.78
C GLU A 273 -10.55 -3.10 -9.10
N ILE A 274 -9.84 -3.76 -8.18
CA ILE A 274 -8.42 -4.09 -8.35
C ILE A 274 -8.23 -5.49 -8.96
N ASP A 275 -9.30 -6.17 -9.38
CA ASP A 275 -9.27 -7.52 -9.95
C ASP A 275 -8.47 -8.51 -9.09
N THR A 276 -8.95 -8.65 -7.84
CA THR A 276 -8.50 -9.65 -6.86
C THR A 276 -9.68 -10.25 -6.09
N ILE A 277 -9.39 -11.22 -5.22
CA ILE A 277 -10.39 -11.94 -4.42
C ILE A 277 -10.53 -11.32 -3.03
N ALA A 278 -11.78 -11.22 -2.58
CA ALA A 278 -12.18 -10.93 -1.21
C ALA A 278 -12.77 -12.17 -0.52
N CYS A 279 -12.10 -12.67 0.51
CA CYS A 279 -12.63 -13.72 1.40
C CYS A 279 -13.61 -13.09 2.39
N LEU A 280 -14.87 -13.52 2.36
CA LEU A 280 -15.93 -13.02 3.24
C LEU A 280 -16.69 -14.17 3.88
N ASP A 281 -17.24 -13.97 5.08
CA ASP A 281 -18.05 -14.97 5.76
C ASP A 281 -19.27 -15.35 4.90
N ALA A 282 -19.51 -16.64 4.70
CA ALA A 282 -20.57 -17.10 3.80
C ALA A 282 -21.97 -16.65 4.24
N SER A 283 -22.22 -16.53 5.55
CA SER A 283 -23.52 -16.06 6.05
C SER A 283 -23.73 -14.58 5.75
N LEU A 284 -22.66 -13.78 5.82
CA LEU A 284 -22.65 -12.37 5.45
C LEU A 284 -22.86 -12.17 3.96
N VAL A 285 -22.17 -12.96 3.12
CA VAL A 285 -22.34 -12.91 1.66
C VAL A 285 -23.79 -13.16 1.24
N LEU A 286 -24.43 -14.18 1.83
CA LEU A 286 -25.83 -14.51 1.55
C LEU A 286 -26.80 -13.44 2.03
N ARG A 287 -26.57 -12.86 3.21
CA ARG A 287 -27.44 -11.83 3.80
C ARG A 287 -27.39 -10.53 3.02
N GLU A 288 -26.19 -10.12 2.62
CA GLU A 288 -25.95 -8.82 1.96
C GLU A 288 -26.03 -8.88 0.42
N GLY A 289 -26.14 -10.09 -0.15
CA GLY A 289 -26.22 -10.31 -1.59
C GLY A 289 -24.91 -9.98 -2.32
N LEU A 290 -23.77 -10.34 -1.74
CA LEU A 290 -22.42 -10.02 -2.25
C LEU A 290 -21.84 -11.10 -3.16
N ASP A 291 -22.67 -12.02 -3.66
CA ASP A 291 -22.22 -13.09 -4.56
C ASP A 291 -21.69 -12.51 -5.87
N SER A 292 -20.39 -12.67 -6.11
CA SER A 292 -19.70 -12.19 -7.30
C SER A 292 -18.45 -13.03 -7.57
N PRO A 293 -17.90 -13.00 -8.80
CA PRO A 293 -16.66 -13.72 -9.11
C PRO A 293 -15.45 -13.30 -8.26
N TYR A 294 -15.49 -12.09 -7.68
CA TYR A 294 -14.42 -11.52 -6.87
C TYR A 294 -14.57 -11.82 -5.38
N VAL A 295 -15.63 -12.51 -4.97
CA VAL A 295 -15.88 -12.87 -3.56
C VAL A 295 -15.73 -14.37 -3.38
N ALA A 296 -14.90 -14.78 -2.43
CA ALA A 296 -14.76 -16.16 -1.99
C ALA A 296 -15.48 -16.34 -0.64
N PRO A 297 -16.68 -16.97 -0.62
CA PRO A 297 -17.38 -17.24 0.63
C PRO A 297 -16.61 -18.28 1.46
N VAL A 298 -16.23 -17.91 2.68
CA VAL A 298 -15.57 -18.79 3.63
C VAL A 298 -16.62 -19.39 4.55
N MET A 299 -16.63 -20.72 4.62
CA MET A 299 -17.47 -21.47 5.54
C MET A 299 -16.67 -21.69 6.83
N ASP A 300 -17.32 -21.55 7.98
CA ASP A 300 -16.75 -21.99 9.26
C ASP A 300 -16.27 -23.43 9.14
N ALA A 301 -15.05 -23.69 9.64
CA ALA A 301 -14.55 -25.05 9.76
C ALA A 301 -15.34 -25.74 10.88
N VAL A 302 -16.28 -26.61 10.49
CA VAL A 302 -16.97 -27.55 11.40
C VAL A 302 -15.97 -28.47 12.08
#